data_AF-A0A3D9B3M9-F1
#
_entry.id   AF-A0A3D9B3M9-F1
#
_cell.length_a   1.000
_cell.length_b   1.000
_cell.length_c   1.000
_cell.angle_alpha   90.00
_cell.angle_beta   90.00
_cell.angle_gamma   90.00
#
_symmetry.space_group_name_H-M   'P 1'
#
loop_
_entity.id
_entity.type
_entity.pdbx_description
1 polymer ?
#
loop_
_entity_poly.entity_id
_entity_poly.type
_entity_poly.pdbx_seq_one_letter_code
_entity_poly.pdbx_strand_id
1 'polypeptide(L)'
;MAKNEQKNLAFFYFTEEKMEAKQIAEKLKVRPNTVGDWIKTGNWKTIRDSKINQAGERLDRIQQVIDDLAVERLDIMKKIKEYPEQIRILEREIREVSNKNIQLELKTQIAELKDEQKGLKRQTVYIDQGIAMWNKTLANFHTENKITLTKYIEIMEKIFSDLRQYDEKIYMKTLDFQHEHILHAATIYN
;
A
#
# COMPACT_ATOMS: atom_id res chain seq x y z
N MET A 1 -38.86 -7.89 11.43
CA MET A 1 -38.29 -8.10 10.08
C MET A 1 -37.78 -6.77 9.52
N ALA A 2 -38.62 -5.76 9.29
CA ALA A 2 -38.22 -4.43 8.78
C ALA A 2 -37.05 -3.73 9.51
N LYS A 3 -36.98 -3.77 10.85
CA LYS A 3 -35.85 -3.17 11.61
C LYS A 3 -34.52 -3.89 11.40
N ASN A 4 -34.53 -5.21 11.20
CA ASN A 4 -33.30 -5.97 10.94
C ASN A 4 -32.83 -5.74 9.50
N GLU A 5 -33.75 -5.66 8.54
CA GLU A 5 -33.44 -5.30 7.15
C GLU A 5 -32.82 -3.90 7.07
N GLN A 6 -33.39 -2.92 7.77
CA GLN A 6 -32.82 -1.57 7.86
C GLN A 6 -31.43 -1.56 8.48
N LYS A 7 -31.20 -2.35 9.54
CA LYS A 7 -29.88 -2.47 10.18
C LYS A 7 -28.85 -3.13 9.24
N ASN A 8 -29.24 -4.18 8.51
CA ASN A 8 -28.37 -4.85 7.54
C ASN A 8 -28.01 -3.92 6.37
N LEU A 9 -28.98 -3.14 5.88
CA LEU A 9 -28.75 -2.17 4.83
C LEU A 9 -27.87 -1.00 5.31
N ALA A 10 -28.07 -0.53 6.55
CA ALA A 10 -27.19 0.45 7.18
C ALA A 10 -25.74 -0.08 7.31
N PHE A 11 -25.58 -1.35 7.68
CA PHE A 11 -24.27 -2.00 7.75
C PHE A 11 -23.59 -2.04 6.37
N PHE A 12 -24.32 -2.41 5.32
CA PHE A 12 -23.82 -2.39 3.94
C PHE A 12 -23.38 -0.98 3.52
N TYR A 13 -24.24 0.04 3.72
CA TYR A 13 -23.89 1.42 3.36
C TYR A 13 -22.69 1.97 4.13
N PHE A 14 -22.55 1.60 5.41
CA PHE A 14 -21.43 2.06 6.22
C PHE A 14 -20.11 1.36 5.85
N THR A 15 -20.14 0.04 5.62
CA THR A 15 -18.94 -0.77 5.43
C THR A 15 -18.49 -0.92 3.98
N GLU A 16 -19.44 -0.97 3.03
CA GLU A 16 -19.16 -1.14 1.59
C GLU A 16 -19.20 0.20 0.86
N GLU A 17 -20.27 1.00 1.01
CA GLU A 17 -20.41 2.29 0.32
C GLU A 17 -19.68 3.46 1.03
N LYS A 18 -18.98 3.18 2.15
CA LYS A 18 -18.19 4.15 2.93
C LYS A 18 -18.98 5.41 3.37
N MET A 19 -20.32 5.33 3.46
CA MET A 19 -21.17 6.47 3.83
C MET A 19 -21.02 6.87 5.31
N GLU A 20 -21.31 8.13 5.60
CA GLU A 20 -21.34 8.66 6.97
C GLU A 20 -22.67 8.36 7.67
N ALA A 21 -22.64 8.25 9.01
CA ALA A 21 -23.82 7.89 9.81
C ALA A 21 -25.02 8.84 9.59
N LYS A 22 -24.76 10.13 9.36
CA LYS A 22 -25.80 11.13 9.06
C LYS A 22 -26.48 10.86 7.71
N GLN A 23 -25.71 10.56 6.68
CA GLN A 23 -26.23 10.27 5.33
C GLN A 23 -27.04 8.97 5.31
N ILE A 24 -26.57 7.95 6.03
CA ILE A 24 -27.28 6.67 6.17
C ILE A 24 -28.61 6.88 6.89
N ALA A 25 -28.61 7.72 7.94
CA ALA A 25 -29.82 8.02 8.70
C ALA A 25 -30.89 8.72 7.84
N GLU A 26 -30.49 9.68 7.01
CA GLU A 26 -31.37 10.33 6.03
C GLU A 26 -31.91 9.34 5.00
N LYS A 27 -31.03 8.51 4.39
CA LYS A 27 -31.37 7.53 3.35
C LYS A 27 -32.35 6.47 3.86
N LEU A 28 -32.17 6.00 5.10
CA LEU A 28 -33.01 4.98 5.73
C LEU A 28 -34.19 5.56 6.52
N LYS A 29 -34.33 6.89 6.56
CA LYS A 29 -35.36 7.61 7.33
C LYS A 29 -35.38 7.20 8.81
N VAL A 30 -34.20 7.06 9.42
CA VAL A 30 -34.00 6.77 10.85
C VAL A 30 -33.29 7.93 11.53
N ARG A 31 -33.28 7.96 12.87
CA ARG A 31 -32.57 9.02 13.62
C ARG A 31 -31.05 8.80 13.52
N PRO A 32 -30.23 9.85 13.38
CA PRO A 32 -28.76 9.72 13.34
C PRO A 32 -28.17 8.95 14.53
N ASN A 33 -28.72 9.17 15.74
CA ASN A 33 -28.29 8.46 16.94
C ASN A 33 -28.50 6.94 16.83
N THR A 34 -29.57 6.49 16.15
CA THR A 34 -29.84 5.06 15.96
C THR A 34 -28.77 4.39 15.12
N VAL A 35 -28.29 5.06 14.05
CA VAL A 35 -27.18 4.54 13.22
C VAL A 35 -25.87 4.57 14.01
N GLY A 36 -25.63 5.64 14.79
CA GLY A 36 -24.47 5.73 15.69
C GLY A 36 -24.42 4.60 16.72
N ASP A 37 -25.55 4.26 17.33
CA ASP A 37 -25.68 3.16 18.28
C ASP A 37 -25.39 1.80 17.61
N TRP A 38 -25.86 1.58 16.38
CA TRP A 38 -25.56 0.37 15.63
C TRP A 38 -24.08 0.24 15.29
N ILE A 39 -23.44 1.34 14.85
CA ILE A 39 -22.00 1.37 14.56
C ILE A 39 -21.20 0.99 15.81
N LYS A 40 -21.55 1.56 16.97
CA LYS A 40 -20.86 1.33 18.25
C LYS A 40 -21.08 -0.09 18.77
N THR A 41 -22.33 -0.55 18.83
CA THR A 41 -22.68 -1.88 19.39
C THR A 41 -22.22 -3.03 18.51
N GLY A 42 -22.18 -2.84 17.19
CA GLY A 42 -21.79 -3.88 16.23
C GLY A 42 -20.31 -3.87 15.84
N ASN A 43 -19.48 -3.00 16.43
CA ASN A 43 -18.07 -2.82 16.04
C ASN A 43 -17.87 -2.55 14.54
N TRP A 44 -18.82 -1.85 13.89
CA TRP A 44 -18.79 -1.66 12.44
C TRP A 44 -17.59 -0.83 11.98
N LYS A 45 -17.11 0.07 12.83
CA LYS A 45 -15.91 0.86 12.55
C LYS A 45 -14.68 -0.05 12.37
N THR A 46 -14.47 -1.00 13.27
CA THR A 46 -13.38 -1.97 13.16
C THR A 46 -13.50 -2.79 11.89
N ILE A 47 -14.71 -3.26 11.53
CA ILE A 47 -14.94 -4.03 10.30
C ILE A 47 -14.62 -3.18 9.06
N ARG A 48 -15.09 -1.94 9.01
CA ARG A 48 -14.80 -0.98 7.93
C ARG A 48 -13.30 -0.71 7.83
N ASP A 49 -12.64 -0.44 8.95
CA ASP A 49 -11.21 -0.17 9.02
C ASP A 49 -10.40 -1.39 8.59
N SER A 50 -10.80 -2.61 8.94
CA SER A 50 -10.17 -3.85 8.46
C SER A 50 -10.34 -4.06 6.95
N LYS A 51 -11.47 -3.63 6.38
CA LYS A 51 -11.70 -3.66 4.92
C LYS A 51 -10.86 -2.64 4.17
N ILE A 52 -10.74 -1.41 4.69
CA ILE A 52 -9.92 -0.35 4.09
C ILE A 52 -8.43 -0.73 4.21
N ASN A 53 -8.00 -1.17 5.38
CA ASN A 53 -6.63 -1.64 5.59
C ASN A 53 -6.39 -3.06 5.07
N GLN A 54 -7.19 -3.54 4.10
CA GLN A 54 -6.93 -4.80 3.45
C GLN A 54 -5.53 -4.81 2.84
N ALA A 55 -5.02 -6.02 2.66
CA ALA A 55 -3.64 -6.20 2.28
C ALA A 55 -3.26 -5.45 0.98
N GLY A 56 -4.21 -5.25 0.06
CA GLY A 56 -4.03 -4.47 -1.16
C GLY A 56 -3.59 -3.03 -0.92
N GLU A 57 -4.35 -2.20 -0.20
CA GLU A 57 -4.00 -0.78 0.00
C GLU A 57 -2.68 -0.60 0.78
N ARG A 58 -2.29 -1.56 1.62
CA ARG A 58 -0.98 -1.52 2.29
C ARG A 58 0.15 -1.96 1.35
N LEU A 59 -0.10 -2.94 0.49
CA LEU A 59 0.84 -3.37 -0.55
C LEU A 59 1.19 -2.22 -1.48
N ASP A 60 0.16 -1.54 -2.00
CA ASP A 60 0.32 -0.42 -2.94
C ASP A 60 1.13 0.71 -2.32
N ARG A 61 0.90 1.01 -1.03
CA ARG A 61 1.68 2.00 -0.29
C ARG A 61 3.15 1.60 -0.12
N ILE A 62 3.44 0.33 0.19
CA ILE A 62 4.82 -0.16 0.32
C ILE A 62 5.52 -0.08 -1.05
N GLN A 63 4.83 -0.50 -2.11
CA GLN A 63 5.35 -0.47 -3.47
C GLN A 63 5.66 0.96 -3.92
N GLN A 64 4.75 1.90 -3.66
CA GLN A 64 4.95 3.32 -3.98
C GLN A 64 6.20 3.89 -3.32
N VAL A 65 6.46 3.57 -2.05
CA VAL A 65 7.68 4.05 -1.36
C VAL A 65 8.95 3.48 -2.01
N ILE A 66 8.93 2.21 -2.42
CA ILE A 66 10.06 1.60 -3.14
C ILE A 66 10.28 2.29 -4.48
N ASP A 67 9.20 2.55 -5.22
CA ASP A 67 9.25 3.18 -6.53
C ASP A 67 9.78 4.63 -6.43
N ASP A 68 9.31 5.40 -5.45
CA ASP A 68 9.77 6.77 -5.20
C ASP A 68 11.29 6.80 -4.87
N LEU A 69 11.75 5.89 -4.01
CA LEU A 69 13.18 5.75 -3.69
C LEU A 69 14.01 5.32 -4.91
N ALA A 70 13.47 4.45 -5.75
CA ALA A 70 14.13 4.02 -6.99
C ALA A 70 14.26 5.17 -7.99
N VAL A 71 13.24 6.03 -8.12
CA VAL A 71 13.29 7.24 -8.95
C VAL A 71 14.36 8.20 -8.42
N GLU A 72 14.35 8.49 -7.11
CA GLU A 72 15.37 9.34 -6.48
C GLU A 72 16.78 8.78 -6.71
N ARG A 73 16.93 7.45 -6.61
CA ARG A 73 18.20 6.77 -6.85
C ARG A 73 18.71 6.98 -8.27
N LEU A 74 17.84 6.86 -9.27
CA LEU A 74 18.16 7.04 -10.68
C LEU A 74 18.58 8.48 -10.99
N ASP A 75 17.87 9.46 -10.42
CA ASP A 75 18.20 10.88 -10.57
C ASP A 75 19.59 11.20 -10.00
N ILE A 76 19.91 10.66 -8.82
CA ILE A 76 21.24 10.81 -8.22
C ILE A 76 22.31 10.11 -9.08
N MET A 77 22.03 8.93 -9.65
CA MET A 77 22.98 8.27 -10.57
C MET A 77 23.30 9.13 -11.78
N LYS A 78 22.29 9.77 -12.36
CA LYS A 78 22.45 10.66 -13.50
C LYS A 78 23.39 11.81 -13.16
N LYS A 79 23.16 12.50 -12.03
CA LYS A 79 24.04 13.59 -11.55
C LYS A 79 25.47 13.11 -11.29
N ILE A 80 25.64 11.96 -10.61
CA ILE A 80 26.97 11.39 -10.33
C ILE A 80 27.74 11.08 -11.62
N LYS A 81 27.04 10.71 -12.71
CA LYS A 81 27.63 10.45 -14.02
C LYS A 81 28.00 11.73 -14.77
N GLU A 82 27.22 12.79 -14.64
CA GLU A 82 27.42 14.07 -15.34
C GLU A 82 28.52 14.93 -14.70
N TYR A 83 28.62 14.97 -13.36
CA TYR A 83 29.56 15.84 -12.64
C TYR A 83 31.04 15.62 -13.00
N PRO A 84 31.55 14.38 -13.21
CA PRO A 84 32.91 14.16 -13.69
C PRO A 84 33.21 14.86 -15.01
N GLU A 85 32.24 14.90 -15.93
CA GLU A 85 32.44 15.53 -17.23
C GLU A 85 32.41 17.06 -17.11
N GLN A 86 31.49 17.60 -16.31
CA GLN A 86 31.47 19.04 -16.01
C GLN A 86 32.78 19.50 -15.35
N ILE A 87 33.29 18.74 -14.38
CA ILE A 87 34.58 19.01 -13.73
C ILE A 87 35.72 19.01 -14.76
N ARG A 88 35.77 18.05 -15.67
CA ARG A 88 36.81 17.99 -16.72
C ARG A 88 36.77 19.20 -17.66
N ILE A 89 35.57 19.64 -18.04
CA ILE A 89 35.37 20.83 -18.88
C ILE A 89 35.91 22.07 -18.16
N LEU A 90 35.53 22.28 -16.89
CA LEU A 90 36.01 23.40 -16.07
C LEU A 90 37.54 23.33 -15.88
N GLU A 91 38.11 22.14 -15.66
CA GLU A 91 39.57 21.94 -15.55
C GLU A 91 40.31 22.24 -16.87
N ARG A 92 39.65 22.12 -18.03
CA ARG A 92 40.21 22.58 -19.32
C ARG A 92 40.13 24.09 -19.44
N GLU A 93 38.99 24.69 -19.14
CA GLU A 93 38.80 26.15 -19.21
C GLU A 93 39.78 26.91 -18.32
N ILE A 94 40.05 26.43 -17.10
CA ILE A 94 41.05 27.02 -16.20
C ILE A 94 42.44 27.11 -16.84
N ARG A 95 42.81 26.15 -17.69
CA ARG A 95 44.12 26.13 -18.37
C ARG A 95 44.22 27.16 -19.48
N GLU A 96 43.09 27.51 -20.09
CA GLU A 96 43.00 28.44 -21.22
C GLU A 96 42.79 29.90 -20.75
N VAL A 97 42.16 30.08 -19.59
CA VAL A 97 41.90 31.40 -19.00
C VAL A 97 43.17 31.99 -18.39
N SER A 98 43.56 33.19 -18.81
CA SER A 98 44.70 33.93 -18.28
C SER A 98 44.37 34.81 -17.06
N ASN A 99 43.09 35.18 -16.88
CA ASN A 99 42.64 36.01 -15.76
C ASN A 99 42.56 35.20 -14.46
N LYS A 100 43.35 35.58 -13.45
CA LYS A 100 43.42 34.90 -12.14
C LYS A 100 42.11 34.90 -11.36
N ASN A 101 41.29 35.96 -11.47
CA ASN A 101 40.02 36.03 -10.76
C ASN A 101 39.03 35.00 -11.31
N ILE A 102 38.98 34.88 -12.65
CA ILE A 102 38.15 33.88 -13.32
C ILE A 102 38.64 32.47 -12.99
N GLN A 103 39.97 32.24 -12.95
CA GLN A 103 40.51 30.95 -12.50
C GLN A 103 40.10 30.60 -11.06
N LEU A 104 40.02 31.59 -10.17
CA LEU A 104 39.60 31.36 -8.78
C LEU A 104 38.13 30.95 -8.71
N GLU A 105 37.24 31.63 -9.44
CA GLU A 105 35.81 31.28 -9.53
C GLU A 105 35.59 29.86 -10.07
N LEU A 106 36.28 29.49 -11.16
CA LEU A 106 36.18 28.14 -11.73
C LEU A 106 36.71 27.07 -10.76
N LYS A 107 37.79 27.36 -10.01
CA LYS A 107 38.29 26.45 -8.96
C LYS A 107 37.27 26.26 -7.84
N THR A 108 36.57 27.33 -7.44
CA THR A 108 35.49 27.25 -6.45
C THR A 108 34.35 26.36 -6.95
N GLN A 109 33.90 26.55 -8.20
CA GLN A 109 32.85 25.70 -8.79
C GLN A 109 33.25 24.22 -8.85
N ILE A 110 34.50 23.92 -9.21
CA ILE A 110 35.01 22.55 -9.19
C ILE A 110 34.99 21.95 -7.78
N ALA A 111 35.38 22.74 -6.77
CA ALA A 111 35.35 22.28 -5.38
C ALA A 111 33.92 21.99 -4.93
N GLU A 112 32.97 22.88 -5.23
CA GLU A 112 31.54 22.71 -4.93
C GLU A 112 30.97 21.46 -5.62
N LEU A 113 31.24 21.25 -6.91
CA LEU A 113 30.81 20.06 -7.64
C LEU A 113 31.40 18.77 -7.07
N LYS A 114 32.67 18.78 -6.64
CA LYS A 114 33.32 17.63 -6.00
C LYS A 114 32.68 17.30 -4.65
N ASP A 115 32.37 18.33 -3.86
CA ASP A 115 31.70 18.16 -2.56
C ASP A 115 30.26 17.68 -2.74
N GLU A 116 29.52 18.23 -3.70
CA GLU A 116 28.18 17.77 -4.04
C GLU A 116 28.20 16.32 -4.54
N GLN A 117 29.13 15.95 -5.43
CA GLN A 117 29.28 14.58 -5.90
C GLN A 117 29.52 13.60 -4.74
N LYS A 118 30.32 14.01 -3.75
CA LYS A 118 30.59 13.21 -2.54
C LYS A 118 29.33 13.11 -1.66
N GLY A 119 28.58 14.19 -1.54
CA GLY A 119 27.28 14.21 -0.85
C GLY A 119 26.28 13.26 -1.50
N LEU A 120 26.13 13.33 -2.81
CA LEU A 120 25.28 12.43 -3.61
C LEU A 120 25.67 10.96 -3.43
N LYS A 121 26.97 10.63 -3.50
CA LYS A 121 27.46 9.26 -3.24
C LYS A 121 27.17 8.76 -1.82
N ARG A 122 27.03 9.65 -0.84
CA ARG A 122 26.58 9.26 0.51
C ARG A 122 25.08 9.03 0.53
N GLN A 123 24.30 9.92 -0.09
CA GLN A 123 22.85 9.78 -0.23
C GLN A 123 22.46 8.46 -0.91
N THR A 124 23.20 8.03 -1.93
CA THR A 124 22.95 6.73 -2.57
C THR A 124 23.00 5.57 -1.60
N VAL A 125 23.92 5.58 -0.63
CA VAL A 125 24.02 4.51 0.38
C VAL A 125 22.77 4.47 1.25
N TYR A 126 22.26 5.64 1.67
CA TYR A 126 21.05 5.73 2.48
C TYR A 126 19.81 5.27 1.70
N ILE A 127 19.70 5.65 0.42
CA ILE A 127 18.58 5.23 -0.43
C ILE A 127 18.66 3.73 -0.71
N ASP A 128 19.84 3.19 -1.03
CA ASP A 128 20.03 1.75 -1.26
C ASP A 128 19.66 0.94 0.00
N GLN A 129 20.00 1.44 1.20
CA GLN A 129 19.55 0.85 2.47
C GLN A 129 18.04 0.95 2.67
N GLY A 130 17.43 2.09 2.35
CA GLY A 130 15.99 2.30 2.41
C GLY A 130 15.25 1.30 1.51
N ILE A 131 15.67 1.18 0.24
CA ILE A 131 15.12 0.23 -0.73
C ILE A 131 15.24 -1.20 -0.20
N ALA A 132 16.40 -1.60 0.33
CA ALA A 132 16.58 -2.94 0.90
C ALA A 132 15.64 -3.20 2.10
N MET A 133 15.46 -2.22 2.97
CA MET A 133 14.54 -2.30 4.11
C MET A 133 13.09 -2.46 3.65
N TRP A 134 12.63 -1.61 2.73
CA TRP A 134 11.26 -1.66 2.22
C TRP A 134 10.98 -2.93 1.40
N ASN A 135 11.95 -3.41 0.63
CA ASN A 135 11.84 -4.71 -0.04
C ASN A 135 11.71 -5.87 0.97
N LYS A 136 12.42 -5.81 2.10
CA LYS A 136 12.24 -6.79 3.17
C LYS A 136 10.85 -6.67 3.80
N THR A 137 10.36 -5.45 4.03
CA THR A 137 9.00 -5.20 4.52
C THR A 137 7.95 -5.74 3.55
N LEU A 138 8.14 -5.56 2.24
CA LEU A 138 7.29 -6.11 1.19
C LEU A 138 7.29 -7.65 1.19
N ALA A 139 8.47 -8.26 1.27
CA ALA A 139 8.60 -9.72 1.35
C ALA A 139 7.90 -10.28 2.60
N ASN A 140 8.15 -9.69 3.76
CA ASN A 140 7.48 -10.08 5.01
C ASN A 140 5.96 -9.89 4.90
N PHE A 141 5.52 -8.82 4.25
CA PHE A 141 4.12 -8.57 4.04
C PHE A 141 3.45 -9.66 3.19
N HIS A 142 4.09 -10.06 2.10
CA HIS A 142 3.61 -11.18 1.28
C HIS A 142 3.57 -12.48 2.07
N THR A 143 4.57 -12.78 2.91
CA THR A 143 4.56 -14.02 3.71
C THR A 143 3.49 -13.99 4.80
N GLU A 144 3.32 -12.87 5.49
CA GLU A 144 2.32 -12.71 6.57
C GLU A 144 0.88 -12.71 6.03
N ASN A 145 0.66 -12.16 4.83
CA ASN A 145 -0.67 -12.04 4.24
C ASN A 145 -0.97 -13.12 3.20
N LYS A 146 -0.05 -14.08 2.99
CA LYS A 146 -0.32 -15.26 2.16
C LYS A 146 -1.41 -16.09 2.84
N ILE A 147 -2.56 -16.17 2.20
CA ILE A 147 -3.61 -17.10 2.60
C ILE A 147 -3.18 -18.49 2.15
N THR A 148 -2.97 -19.40 3.11
CA THR A 148 -2.69 -20.82 2.80
C THR A 148 -3.98 -21.55 2.48
N LEU A 149 -3.90 -22.62 1.68
CA LEU A 149 -5.05 -23.47 1.40
C LEU A 149 -5.71 -23.98 2.69
N THR A 150 -4.92 -24.39 3.68
CA THR A 150 -5.42 -24.80 5.00
C THR A 150 -6.26 -23.72 5.65
N LYS A 151 -5.74 -22.48 5.71
CA LYS A 151 -6.47 -21.39 6.37
C LYS A 151 -7.74 -21.01 5.61
N TYR A 152 -7.68 -21.08 4.28
CA TYR A 152 -8.83 -20.86 3.43
C TYR A 152 -9.94 -21.88 3.69
N ILE A 153 -9.59 -23.17 3.69
CA ILE A 153 -10.54 -24.26 3.95
C ILE A 153 -11.19 -24.09 5.33
N GLU A 154 -10.42 -23.82 6.40
CA GLU A 154 -10.97 -23.57 7.74
C GLU A 154 -12.04 -22.46 7.74
N ILE A 155 -11.80 -21.37 7.00
CA ILE A 155 -12.75 -20.26 6.90
C ILE A 155 -14.00 -20.68 6.12
N MET A 156 -13.83 -21.39 4.99
CA MET A 156 -14.95 -21.85 4.18
C MET A 156 -15.83 -22.84 4.95
N GLU A 157 -15.23 -23.79 5.68
CA GLU A 157 -15.95 -24.73 6.55
C GLU A 157 -16.77 -23.99 7.61
N LYS A 158 -16.19 -22.95 8.23
CA LYS A 158 -16.91 -22.13 9.20
C LYS A 158 -18.10 -21.41 8.57
N ILE A 159 -17.89 -20.75 7.43
CA ILE A 159 -18.96 -20.03 6.70
C ILE A 159 -20.10 -20.98 6.32
N PHE A 160 -19.79 -22.13 5.73
CA PHE A 160 -20.81 -23.06 5.26
C PHE A 160 -21.48 -23.82 6.42
N SER A 161 -20.78 -24.08 7.52
CA SER A 161 -21.38 -24.60 8.75
C SER A 161 -22.38 -23.60 9.34
N ASP A 162 -22.01 -22.33 9.43
CA ASP A 162 -22.91 -21.26 9.89
C ASP A 162 -24.11 -21.08 8.95
N LEU A 163 -23.91 -21.18 7.62
CA LEU A 163 -24.98 -21.17 6.63
C LEU A 163 -25.95 -22.35 6.82
N ARG A 164 -25.43 -23.55 7.10
CA ARG A 164 -26.25 -24.74 7.36
C ARG A 164 -27.12 -24.58 8.59
N GLN A 165 -26.56 -24.01 9.67
CA GLN A 165 -27.32 -23.72 10.89
C GLN A 165 -28.39 -22.65 10.66
N TYR A 166 -28.13 -21.68 9.79
CA TYR A 166 -29.09 -20.62 9.44
C TYR A 166 -30.23 -21.12 8.55
N ASP A 167 -29.91 -21.81 7.45
CA ASP A 167 -30.89 -22.40 6.52
C ASP A 167 -30.29 -23.62 5.80
N GLU A 168 -30.69 -24.82 6.27
CA GLU A 168 -30.22 -26.08 5.69
C GLU A 168 -30.64 -26.24 4.22
N LYS A 169 -31.78 -25.70 3.79
CA LYS A 169 -32.22 -25.83 2.39
C LYS A 169 -31.32 -25.02 1.46
N ILE A 170 -30.90 -23.82 1.86
CA ILE A 170 -29.95 -23.02 1.10
C ILE A 170 -28.60 -23.72 1.07
N TYR A 171 -28.13 -24.21 2.22
CA TYR A 171 -26.88 -24.97 2.28
C TYR A 171 -26.87 -26.14 1.27
N MET A 172 -27.90 -27.00 1.29
CA MET A 172 -27.99 -28.16 0.39
C MET A 172 -28.02 -27.74 -1.09
N LYS A 173 -28.66 -26.61 -1.42
CA LYS A 173 -28.68 -26.07 -2.79
C LYS A 173 -27.33 -25.53 -3.27
N THR A 174 -26.40 -25.26 -2.37
CA THR A 174 -25.08 -24.71 -2.71
C THR A 174 -23.98 -25.77 -2.73
N LEU A 175 -24.25 -27.04 -2.42
CA LEU A 175 -23.21 -28.08 -2.28
C LEU A 175 -22.26 -28.17 -3.50
N ASP A 176 -22.82 -28.15 -4.71
CA ASP A 176 -22.01 -28.19 -5.94
C ASP A 176 -21.07 -26.97 -6.02
N PHE A 177 -21.56 -25.78 -5.69
CA PHE A 177 -20.74 -24.57 -5.60
C PHE A 177 -19.67 -24.70 -4.51
N GLN A 178 -19.99 -25.20 -3.32
CA GLN A 178 -19.03 -25.37 -2.24
C GLN A 178 -17.87 -26.28 -2.69
N HIS A 179 -18.20 -27.39 -3.35
CA HIS A 179 -17.23 -28.37 -3.83
C HIS A 179 -16.33 -27.78 -4.93
N GLU A 180 -16.93 -27.25 -5.99
CA GLU A 180 -16.21 -26.62 -7.11
C GLU A 180 -15.32 -25.47 -6.63
N HIS A 181 -15.82 -24.65 -5.70
CA HIS A 181 -15.08 -23.51 -5.18
C HIS A 181 -13.85 -23.93 -4.36
N ILE A 182 -13.94 -25.02 -3.57
CA ILE A 182 -12.78 -25.58 -2.85
C ILE A 182 -11.75 -26.17 -3.82
N LEU A 183 -12.20 -26.91 -4.84
CA LEU A 183 -11.30 -27.45 -5.88
C LEU A 183 -10.56 -26.32 -6.60
N HIS A 184 -11.28 -25.27 -7.00
CA HIS A 184 -10.68 -24.09 -7.60
C HIS A 184 -9.69 -23.40 -6.65
N ALA A 185 -10.06 -23.20 -5.38
CA ALA A 185 -9.17 -22.61 -4.38
C ALA A 185 -7.89 -23.44 -4.18
N ALA A 186 -7.95 -24.77 -4.28
CA ALA A 186 -6.79 -25.65 -4.21
C ALA A 186 -5.80 -25.43 -5.37
N THR A 187 -6.25 -24.92 -6.52
CA THR A 187 -5.34 -24.55 -7.62
C THR A 187 -4.66 -23.20 -7.40
N ILE A 188 -5.27 -22.31 -6.61
CA ILE A 188 -4.77 -20.95 -6.36
C ILE A 188 -3.83 -20.89 -5.15
N TYR A 189 -4.17 -21.60 -4.08
CA TYR A 189 -3.51 -21.48 -2.77
C TYR A 189 -2.56 -22.65 -2.42
N ASN A 190 -2.25 -23.53 -3.39
CA ASN A 190 -1.24 -24.59 -3.23
C ASN A 190 0.19 -24.03 -3.07
#